data_AF-A0A9D2A2I1-F1
#
_entry.id   AF-A0A9D2A2I1-F1
#
_cell.length_a   1.000
_cell.length_b   1.000
_cell.length_c   1.000
_cell.angle_alpha   90.00
_cell.angle_beta   90.00
_cell.angle_gamma   90.00
#
_symmetry.space_group_name_H-M   'P 1'
#
loop_
_entity.id
_entity.type
_entity.pdbx_description
1 polymer ?
#
loop_
_entity_poly.entity_id
_entity_poly.type
_entity_poly.pdbx_seq_one_letter_code
_entity_poly.pdbx_strand_id
1 'polypeptide(L)'
;MQPIQKALRKSLILCVILTLCLPLGGAMMGVGFAISQPAVWGVGIGLLVVGFYGTPIGWAIVYAPRKALQRIVSAVMEEHLHTVNEIAVQLSMSEKDVRNKLDLCFQKRYLPGIKREGDTLILNENRELGKQELYAECTACGARFLYTKDSKTCPYCGTPIKK
;
A
#
# COMPACT_ATOMS: atom_id res chain seq x y z
N MET A 1 1.45 7.43 7.16
CA MET A 1 0.94 6.03 7.08
C MET A 1 1.26 5.48 5.72
N GLN A 2 2.02 4.38 5.64
CA GLN A 2 2.27 3.72 4.36
C GLN A 2 0.93 3.33 3.70
N PRO A 3 0.82 3.40 2.36
CA PRO A 3 -0.44 3.15 1.64
C PRO A 3 -1.04 1.77 1.97
N ILE A 4 -0.18 0.79 2.25
CA ILE A 4 -0.60 -0.57 2.62
C ILE A 4 -1.26 -0.63 4.00
N GLN A 5 -0.75 0.11 4.99
CA GLN A 5 -1.35 0.17 6.34
C GLN A 5 -2.74 0.79 6.30
N LYS A 6 -2.94 1.82 5.46
CA LYS A 6 -4.27 2.44 5.26
C LYS A 6 -5.26 1.46 4.64
N ALA A 7 -4.82 0.70 3.62
CA ALA A 7 -5.66 -0.33 3.00
C ALA A 7 -6.00 -1.46 3.98
N LEU A 8 -5.03 -1.89 4.79
CA LEU A 8 -5.20 -2.93 5.79
C LEU A 8 -6.16 -2.53 6.91
N ARG A 9 -6.03 -1.29 7.42
CA ARG A 9 -6.93 -0.75 8.44
C ARG A 9 -8.37 -0.65 7.94
N LYS A 10 -8.59 -0.24 6.69
CA LYS A 10 -9.94 -0.24 6.09
C LYS A 10 -10.54 -1.64 6.03
N SER A 11 -9.77 -2.65 5.60
CA SER A 11 -10.26 -4.05 5.64
C SER A 11 -10.52 -4.52 7.06
N LEU A 12 -9.66 -4.19 8.02
CA LEU A 12 -9.83 -4.59 9.42
C LEU A 12 -11.16 -4.05 9.95
N ILE A 13 -11.43 -2.74 9.75
CA ILE A 13 -12.67 -2.10 10.17
C ILE A 13 -13.89 -2.82 9.56
N LEU A 14 -13.85 -3.10 8.25
CA LEU A 14 -14.93 -3.83 7.58
C LEU A 14 -15.15 -5.23 8.20
N CYS A 15 -14.08 -5.98 8.46
CA CYS A 15 -14.17 -7.33 9.03
C CYS A 15 -14.72 -7.31 10.46
N VAL A 16 -14.30 -6.34 11.26
CA VAL A 16 -14.82 -6.15 12.62
C VAL A 16 -16.31 -5.82 12.59
N ILE A 17 -16.75 -4.93 11.70
CA ILE A 17 -18.19 -4.62 11.53
C ILE A 17 -18.98 -5.88 11.19
N LEU A 18 -18.53 -6.67 10.21
CA LEU A 18 -19.20 -7.92 9.82
C LEU A 18 -19.25 -8.93 10.98
N THR A 19 -18.18 -9.01 11.77
CA THR A 19 -18.12 -9.89 12.95
C THR A 19 -19.11 -9.43 14.03
N LEU A 20 -19.28 -8.12 14.22
CA LEU A 20 -20.24 -7.56 15.19
C LEU A 20 -21.70 -7.73 14.75
N CYS A 21 -21.99 -7.82 13.45
CA CYS A 21 -23.33 -8.10 12.94
C CYS A 21 -23.90 -9.45 13.44
N LEU A 22 -23.05 -10.44 13.73
CA LEU A 22 -23.48 -11.74 14.25
C LEU A 22 -24.13 -11.67 15.65
N PRO A 23 -23.44 -11.19 16.71
CA PRO A 23 -24.04 -11.08 18.03
C PRO A 23 -25.18 -10.06 18.07
N LEU A 24 -25.08 -8.96 17.32
CA LEU A 24 -26.16 -7.97 17.20
C LEU A 24 -27.41 -8.57 16.53
N GLY A 25 -27.23 -9.31 15.43
CA GLY A 25 -28.32 -9.99 14.73
C GLY A 25 -29.01 -11.02 15.61
N GLY A 26 -28.24 -11.82 16.36
CA GLY A 26 -28.78 -12.80 17.32
C GLY A 26 -29.60 -12.14 18.43
N ALA A 27 -29.08 -11.06 19.03
CA ALA A 27 -29.78 -10.32 20.08
C ALA A 27 -31.07 -9.68 19.56
N MET A 28 -31.03 -9.01 18.40
CA MET A 28 -32.20 -8.41 17.78
C MET A 28 -33.24 -9.45 17.38
N MET A 29 -32.82 -10.60 16.87
CA MET A 29 -33.73 -11.71 16.56
C MET A 29 -34.42 -12.22 17.83
N GLY A 30 -33.67 -12.48 18.91
CA GLY A 30 -34.22 -12.97 20.18
C GLY A 30 -35.20 -11.99 20.82
N VAL A 31 -34.83 -10.71 20.90
CA VAL A 31 -35.72 -9.65 21.42
C VAL A 31 -36.94 -9.50 20.51
N GLY A 32 -36.74 -9.46 19.19
CA GLY A 32 -37.82 -9.28 18.21
C GLY A 32 -38.88 -10.37 18.27
N PHE A 33 -38.50 -11.62 18.50
CA PHE A 33 -39.45 -12.71 18.76
C PHE A 33 -40.17 -12.55 20.09
N ALA A 34 -39.46 -12.15 21.16
CA ALA A 34 -40.06 -11.97 22.48
C ALA A 34 -41.13 -10.85 22.51
N ILE A 35 -40.92 -9.75 21.79
CA ILE A 35 -41.90 -8.65 21.66
C ILE A 35 -42.87 -8.82 20.47
N SER A 36 -42.77 -9.93 19.73
CA SER A 36 -43.59 -10.23 18.54
C SER A 36 -43.63 -9.09 17.51
N GLN A 37 -42.51 -8.38 17.32
CA GLN A 37 -42.39 -7.25 16.40
C GLN A 37 -41.68 -7.67 15.11
N PRO A 38 -42.39 -7.80 13.96
CA PRO A 38 -41.84 -8.25 12.68
C PRO A 38 -40.62 -7.49 12.18
N ALA A 39 -40.60 -6.17 12.38
CA ALA A 39 -39.50 -5.34 11.95
C ALA A 39 -38.18 -5.72 12.66
N VAL A 40 -38.22 -6.05 13.95
CA VAL A 40 -37.02 -6.26 14.78
C VAL A 40 -36.41 -7.63 14.51
N TRP A 41 -37.22 -8.69 14.43
CA TRP A 41 -36.70 -10.01 14.10
C TRP A 41 -36.29 -10.12 12.62
N GLY A 42 -36.96 -9.39 11.71
CA GLY A 42 -36.56 -9.32 10.29
C GLY A 42 -35.17 -8.71 10.10
N VAL A 43 -34.87 -7.59 10.76
CA VAL A 43 -33.53 -6.98 10.75
C VAL A 43 -32.50 -7.90 11.40
N GLY A 44 -32.85 -8.58 12.50
CA GLY A 44 -31.98 -9.54 13.17
C GLY A 44 -31.53 -10.69 12.26
N ILE A 45 -32.47 -11.28 11.50
CA ILE A 45 -32.16 -12.33 10.52
C ILE A 45 -31.24 -11.79 9.43
N GLY A 46 -31.51 -10.59 8.89
CA GLY A 46 -30.67 -9.97 7.89
C GLY A 46 -29.22 -9.78 8.36
N LEU A 47 -29.03 -9.27 9.58
CA LEU A 47 -27.72 -9.11 10.19
C LEU A 47 -27.01 -10.44 10.45
N LEU A 48 -27.73 -11.50 10.82
CA LEU A 48 -27.17 -12.84 10.97
C LEU A 48 -26.67 -13.40 9.64
N VAL A 49 -27.44 -13.30 8.57
CA VAL A 49 -27.02 -13.76 7.24
C VAL A 49 -25.79 -13.00 6.77
N VAL A 50 -25.81 -11.67 6.88
CA VAL A 50 -24.68 -10.82 6.49
C VAL A 50 -23.45 -11.11 7.37
N GLY A 51 -23.62 -11.25 8.67
CA GLY A 51 -22.53 -11.56 9.59
C GLY A 51 -21.95 -12.96 9.35
N PHE A 52 -22.79 -13.97 9.15
CA PHE A 52 -22.38 -15.36 9.00
C PHE A 52 -21.59 -15.60 7.72
N TYR A 53 -22.06 -15.08 6.57
CA TYR A 53 -21.33 -15.24 5.29
C TYR A 53 -20.28 -14.14 5.08
N GLY A 54 -20.57 -12.92 5.53
CA GLY A 54 -19.66 -11.79 5.37
C GLY A 54 -18.40 -11.90 6.21
N THR A 55 -18.47 -12.48 7.41
CA THR A 55 -17.29 -12.60 8.30
C THR A 55 -16.20 -13.49 7.68
N PRO A 56 -16.47 -14.74 7.24
CA PRO A 56 -15.47 -15.57 6.57
C PRO A 56 -14.90 -14.90 5.32
N ILE A 57 -15.75 -14.28 4.48
CA ILE A 57 -15.34 -13.59 3.26
C ILE A 57 -14.42 -12.40 3.60
N GLY A 58 -14.82 -11.57 4.55
CA GLY A 58 -14.06 -10.41 4.99
C GLY A 58 -12.67 -10.82 5.48
N TRP A 59 -12.59 -11.78 6.39
CA TRP A 59 -11.32 -12.21 6.96
C TRP A 59 -10.44 -12.98 5.97
N ALA A 60 -10.98 -13.98 5.27
CA ALA A 60 -10.21 -14.88 4.41
C ALA A 60 -9.86 -14.27 3.05
N ILE A 61 -10.80 -13.56 2.42
CA ILE A 61 -10.64 -13.07 1.04
C ILE A 61 -10.12 -11.63 1.01
N VAL A 62 -10.51 -10.80 1.98
CA VAL A 62 -10.17 -9.38 1.96
C VAL A 62 -8.98 -9.06 2.86
N TYR A 63 -9.03 -9.45 4.14
CA TYR A 63 -8.03 -9.05 5.13
C TYR A 63 -6.74 -9.88 5.05
N ALA A 64 -6.83 -11.21 5.05
CA ALA A 64 -5.66 -12.08 5.08
C ALA A 64 -4.67 -11.84 3.91
N PRO A 65 -5.11 -11.69 2.64
CA PRO A 65 -4.19 -11.42 1.55
C PRO A 65 -3.51 -10.05 1.67
N ARG A 66 -4.22 -9.03 2.17
CA ARG A 66 -3.64 -7.70 2.42
C ARG A 66 -2.62 -7.72 3.54
N LYS A 67 -2.84 -8.52 4.58
CA LYS A 67 -1.86 -8.74 5.66
C LYS A 67 -0.61 -9.47 5.14
N ALA A 68 -0.78 -10.45 4.25
CA ALA A 68 0.35 -11.10 3.59
C ALA A 68 1.17 -10.12 2.74
N LEU A 69 0.53 -9.23 1.98
CA LEU A 69 1.21 -8.16 1.23
C LEU A 69 1.94 -7.19 2.17
N GLN A 70 1.31 -6.82 3.30
CA GLN A 70 1.95 -5.95 4.30
C GLN A 70 3.25 -6.55 4.81
N ARG A 71 3.25 -7.86 5.11
CA ARG A 71 4.44 -8.54 5.60
C ARG A 71 5.60 -8.51 4.60
N ILE A 72 5.31 -8.63 3.30
CA ILE A 72 6.34 -8.47 2.24
C ILE A 72 6.83 -7.03 2.19
N VAL A 73 5.95 -6.04 2.27
CA VAL A 73 6.37 -4.63 2.27
C VAL A 73 7.23 -4.31 3.48
N SER A 74 6.89 -4.80 4.67
CA SER A 74 7.73 -4.65 5.87
C SER A 74 9.06 -5.39 5.72
N ALA A 75 9.09 -6.60 5.15
CA ALA A 75 10.34 -7.32 4.89
C ALA A 75 11.30 -6.53 3.96
N VAL A 76 10.75 -5.84 2.96
CA VAL A 76 11.54 -5.02 2.03
C VAL A 76 11.96 -3.68 2.66
N MET A 77 11.03 -3.00 3.33
CA MET A 77 11.24 -1.61 3.80
C MET A 77 11.86 -1.51 5.18
N GLU A 78 11.60 -2.47 6.07
CA GLU A 78 12.03 -2.48 7.48
C GLU A 78 13.15 -3.49 7.71
N GLU A 79 13.11 -4.67 7.07
CA GLU A 79 14.13 -5.72 7.21
C GLU A 79 15.21 -5.66 6.10
N HIS A 80 15.06 -4.75 5.11
CA HIS A 80 16.00 -4.54 4.01
C HIS A 80 16.33 -5.81 3.21
N LEU A 81 15.34 -6.68 3.00
CA LEU A 81 15.49 -7.85 2.13
C LEU A 81 15.30 -7.44 0.66
N HIS A 82 16.34 -7.64 -0.14
CA HIS A 82 16.39 -7.11 -1.51
C HIS A 82 16.23 -8.18 -2.58
N THR A 83 16.32 -9.47 -2.25
CA THR A 83 16.13 -10.56 -3.22
C THR A 83 14.87 -11.36 -2.94
N VAL A 84 14.28 -11.93 -4.00
CA VAL A 84 13.10 -12.81 -3.89
C VAL A 84 13.39 -14.02 -3.01
N ASN A 85 14.60 -14.57 -3.07
CA ASN A 85 15.00 -15.74 -2.29
C ASN A 85 15.08 -15.42 -0.78
N GLU A 86 15.74 -14.32 -0.41
CA GLU A 86 15.80 -13.88 1.00
C GLU A 86 14.39 -13.69 1.59
N ILE A 87 13.50 -13.03 0.84
CA ILE A 87 12.11 -12.82 1.26
C ILE A 87 11.37 -14.16 1.37
N ALA A 88 11.59 -15.09 0.43
CA ALA A 88 10.97 -16.41 0.43
C ALA A 88 11.37 -17.23 1.66
N VAL A 89 12.66 -17.25 1.99
CA VAL A 89 13.20 -17.95 3.17
C VAL A 89 12.67 -17.32 4.45
N GLN A 90 12.78 -16.00 4.60
CA GLN A 90 12.36 -15.28 5.81
C GLN A 90 10.86 -15.45 6.09
N LEU A 91 10.03 -15.40 5.04
CA LEU A 91 8.58 -15.51 5.18
C LEU A 91 8.07 -16.95 5.10
N SER A 92 8.96 -17.92 4.87
CA SER A 92 8.61 -19.33 4.63
C SER A 92 7.57 -19.49 3.51
N MET A 93 7.81 -18.83 2.38
CA MET A 93 6.92 -18.78 1.22
C MET A 93 7.63 -19.33 -0.01
N SER A 94 6.88 -19.85 -0.98
CA SER A 94 7.48 -20.21 -2.26
C SER A 94 7.94 -18.96 -3.01
N GLU A 95 9.05 -19.05 -3.74
CA GLU A 95 9.52 -17.91 -4.56
C GLU A 95 8.44 -17.45 -5.56
N LYS A 96 7.70 -18.40 -6.15
CA LYS A 96 6.59 -18.08 -7.06
C LYS A 96 5.54 -17.20 -6.39
N ASP A 97 5.18 -17.51 -5.14
CA ASP A 97 4.23 -16.73 -4.37
C ASP A 97 4.76 -15.35 -4.00
N VAL A 98 6.06 -15.24 -3.71
CA VAL A 98 6.73 -13.96 -3.44
C VAL A 98 6.74 -13.10 -4.69
N ARG A 99 7.12 -13.64 -5.86
CA ARG A 99 7.09 -12.92 -7.15
C ARG A 99 5.68 -12.36 -7.44
N ASN A 100 4.66 -13.21 -7.34
CA ASN A 100 3.27 -12.80 -7.58
C ASN A 100 2.82 -11.69 -6.61
N LYS A 101 3.20 -11.78 -5.34
CA LYS A 101 2.84 -10.77 -4.34
C LYS A 101 3.61 -9.46 -4.51
N LEU A 102 4.88 -9.53 -4.90
CA LEU A 102 5.66 -8.35 -5.28
C LEU A 102 5.02 -7.63 -6.46
N ASP A 103 4.56 -8.35 -7.48
CA ASP A 103 3.86 -7.75 -8.63
C ASP A 103 2.59 -7.01 -8.19
N LEU A 104 1.81 -7.60 -7.26
CA LEU A 104 0.66 -6.92 -6.66
C LEU A 104 1.06 -5.69 -5.85
N CYS A 105 2.17 -5.73 -5.12
CA CYS A 105 2.70 -4.58 -4.38
C CYS A 105 3.10 -3.43 -5.31
N PHE A 106 3.73 -3.73 -6.44
CA PHE A 106 4.08 -2.73 -7.47
C PHE A 106 2.83 -2.15 -8.13
N GLN A 107 1.89 -3.00 -8.57
CA GLN A 107 0.62 -2.55 -9.17
C GLN A 107 -0.17 -1.61 -8.25
N LYS A 108 -0.18 -1.90 -6.95
CA LYS A 108 -0.88 -1.08 -5.94
C LYS A 108 -0.04 0.07 -5.37
N ARG A 109 1.17 0.29 -5.89
CA ARG A 109 2.12 1.33 -5.46
C ARG A 109 2.43 1.28 -3.96
N TYR A 110 2.61 0.09 -3.42
CA TYR A 110 2.95 -0.12 -2.00
C TYR A 110 4.45 0.03 -1.71
N LEU A 111 5.30 -0.08 -2.73
CA LEU A 111 6.76 0.08 -2.66
C LEU A 111 7.20 1.32 -3.46
N PRO A 112 6.99 2.54 -2.95
CA PRO A 112 7.41 3.76 -3.64
C PRO A 112 8.95 3.85 -3.68
N GLY A 113 9.50 4.27 -4.81
CA GLY A 113 10.95 4.48 -4.95
C GLY A 113 11.77 3.20 -5.11
N ILE A 114 11.13 2.03 -5.23
CA ILE A 114 11.79 0.76 -5.50
C ILE A 114 11.45 0.32 -6.93
N LYS A 115 12.45 -0.21 -7.63
CA LYS A 115 12.32 -0.82 -8.95
C LYS A 115 12.70 -2.30 -8.85
N ARG A 116 12.01 -3.13 -9.63
CA ARG A 116 12.32 -4.55 -9.76
C ARG A 116 13.25 -4.76 -10.96
N GLU A 117 14.34 -5.48 -10.74
CA GLU A 117 15.29 -5.94 -11.76
C GLU A 117 15.40 -7.47 -11.65
N GLY A 118 14.54 -8.18 -12.40
CA GLY A 118 14.40 -9.62 -12.28
C GLY A 118 13.93 -10.05 -10.88
N ASP A 119 14.81 -10.73 -10.15
CA ASP A 119 14.57 -11.22 -8.79
C ASP A 119 15.20 -10.34 -7.69
N THR A 120 15.74 -9.18 -8.07
CA THR A 120 16.33 -8.21 -7.15
C THR A 120 15.50 -6.93 -7.13
N LEU A 121 15.42 -6.32 -5.95
CA LEU A 121 14.75 -5.06 -5.68
C LEU A 121 15.83 -3.99 -5.48
N ILE A 122 15.86 -3.02 -6.38
CA ILE A 122 16.82 -1.92 -6.38
C ILE A 122 16.12 -0.59 -6.11
N LEU A 123 16.85 0.37 -5.57
CA LEU A 123 16.36 1.74 -5.43
C LEU A 123 16.20 2.38 -6.81
N ASN A 124 15.07 3.07 -7.01
CA ASN A 124 14.81 3.81 -8.22
C ASN A 124 15.53 5.16 -8.15
N GLU A 125 16.75 5.20 -8.65
CA GLU A 125 17.56 6.42 -8.77
C GLU A 125 17.20 7.28 -10.00
N ASN A 126 16.21 6.85 -10.79
CA ASN A 126 15.81 7.59 -11.98
C ASN A 126 15.20 8.93 -11.60
N ARG A 127 15.74 9.98 -12.23
CA ARG A 127 15.23 11.35 -12.10
C ARG A 127 13.99 11.54 -12.96
N GLU A 128 13.20 12.56 -12.64
CA GLU A 128 12.05 12.96 -13.46
C GLU A 128 12.50 13.17 -14.91
N LEU A 129 11.91 12.40 -15.84
CA LEU A 129 12.15 12.52 -17.27
C LEU A 129 11.81 13.95 -17.71
N GLY A 130 12.83 14.76 -17.96
CA GLY A 130 12.70 16.16 -18.39
C GLY A 130 13.57 17.15 -17.63
N LYS A 131 13.90 16.88 -16.36
CA LYS A 131 14.81 17.72 -15.56
C LYS A 131 16.24 17.21 -15.67
N GLN A 132 16.84 17.36 -16.85
CA GLN A 132 18.29 17.23 -16.97
C GLN A 132 18.93 18.43 -16.28
N GLU A 133 19.46 18.20 -15.09
CA GLU A 133 20.35 19.15 -14.43
C GLU A 133 21.68 19.14 -15.18
N LEU A 134 21.97 20.24 -15.85
CA LEU A 134 23.23 20.46 -16.54
C LEU A 134 24.17 21.18 -15.57
N TYR A 135 25.43 20.76 -15.56
CA TYR A 135 26.48 21.49 -14.86
C TYR A 135 26.93 22.70 -15.70
N ALA A 136 26.91 23.87 -15.10
CA ALA A 136 27.57 25.06 -15.63
C ALA A 136 28.36 25.78 -14.55
N GLU A 137 29.46 26.36 -14.98
CA GLU A 137 30.23 27.34 -14.22
C GLU A 137 29.83 28.73 -14.73
N CYS A 138 29.46 29.63 -13.82
CA CYS A 138 29.10 30.99 -14.20
C CYS A 138 30.34 31.75 -14.67
N THR A 139 30.30 32.33 -15.87
CA THR A 139 31.40 33.16 -16.38
C THR A 139 31.57 34.48 -15.63
N ALA A 140 30.53 34.95 -14.92
CA ALA A 140 30.55 36.23 -14.21
C ALA A 140 30.98 36.11 -12.74
N CYS A 141 30.52 35.07 -12.02
CA CYS A 141 30.83 34.90 -10.60
C CYS A 141 31.67 33.65 -10.26
N GLY A 142 31.99 32.81 -11.25
CA GLY A 142 32.77 31.58 -11.06
C GLY A 142 32.04 30.48 -10.28
N ALA A 143 30.81 30.71 -9.83
CA ALA A 143 30.05 29.72 -9.08
C ALA A 143 29.68 28.52 -9.96
N ARG A 144 29.88 27.32 -9.42
CA ARG A 144 29.42 26.05 -10.01
C ARG A 144 28.03 25.73 -9.49
N PHE A 145 27.09 25.52 -10.39
CA PHE A 145 25.71 25.21 -10.01
C PHE A 145 25.03 24.31 -11.04
N LEU A 146 24.01 23.62 -10.54
CA LEU A 146 23.11 22.79 -11.34
C LEU A 146 21.99 23.69 -11.86
N TYR A 147 21.70 23.61 -13.15
CA TYR A 147 20.57 24.32 -13.75
C TYR A 147 19.74 23.36 -14.60
N THR A 148 18.42 23.53 -14.58
CA THR A 148 17.49 22.80 -15.47
C THR A 148 17.34 23.59 -16.78
N LYS A 149 16.94 22.93 -17.88
CA LYS A 149 16.65 23.60 -19.17
C LYS A 149 15.73 24.81 -19.04
N ASP A 150 14.83 24.79 -18.05
CA ASP A 150 13.83 25.84 -17.80
C ASP A 150 14.41 27.07 -17.07
N SER A 151 15.56 26.94 -16.41
CA SER A 151 16.16 28.00 -15.59
C SER A 151 17.61 28.27 -16.02
N LYS A 152 17.81 28.88 -17.18
CA LYS A 152 19.16 29.25 -17.69
C LYS A 152 19.77 30.48 -16.99
N THR A 153 19.46 30.74 -15.73
CA THR A 153 20.00 31.89 -14.98
C THR A 153 20.80 31.42 -13.77
N CYS A 154 21.91 32.11 -13.49
CA CYS A 154 22.68 31.83 -12.30
C CYS A 154 21.90 32.25 -11.04
N PRO A 155 21.70 31.36 -10.05
CA PRO A 155 20.95 31.67 -8.85
C PRO A 155 21.68 32.66 -7.94
N TYR A 156 23.00 32.83 -8.12
CA TYR A 156 23.82 33.70 -7.27
C TYR A 156 23.94 35.13 -7.80
N CYS A 157 24.12 35.30 -9.10
CA CYS A 157 24.37 36.62 -9.70
C CYS A 157 23.34 37.02 -10.77
N GLY A 158 22.34 36.18 -11.05
CA GLY A 158 21.29 36.45 -12.04
C GLY A 158 21.76 36.42 -13.49
N THR A 159 23.05 36.16 -13.76
CA THR A 159 23.59 36.16 -15.12
C THR A 159 23.01 34.99 -15.93
N PRO A 160 22.42 35.24 -17.12
CA PRO A 160 21.93 34.18 -17.98
C PRO A 160 23.09 33.36 -18.58
N ILE A 161 23.02 32.04 -18.47
CA ILE A 161 24.01 31.13 -19.05
C ILE A 161 23.78 31.05 -20.57
N LYS A 162 24.75 31.55 -21.34
CA LYS A 162 24.85 31.29 -22.77
C LYS A 162 25.63 29.99 -22.98
N LYS A 163 24.92 28.86 -23.04
CA LYS A 163 25.41 27.62 -23.65
C LYS A 163 24.52 27.32 -24.84
#